data_AF-A0A956R4Y9-F1
#
_entry.id   AF-A0A956R4Y9-F1
#
_cell.length_a   1.000
_cell.length_b   1.000
_cell.length_c   1.000
_cell.angle_alpha   90.00
_cell.angle_beta   90.00
_cell.angle_gamma   90.00
#
_symmetry.space_group_name_H-M   'P 1'
#
loop_
_entity.id
_entity.type
_entity.pdbx_description
1 polymer ?
#
loop_
_entity_poly.entity_id
_entity_poly.type
_entity_poly.pdbx_seq_one_letter_code
_entity_poly.pdbx_strand_id
1 'polypeptide(L)'
;MLGSVPDPSPVLEPFVADELWTARVPLRFFGIQMGTRMTVVRLRDGGLWIHSPVRPTPELCDALDRLGEPRVVVAPNFLHHLYVGDFVARYPVPVYGSRRLPRKRPDLEFAGVLGDEPEAAWAGQIDQAALGGDGMFDEVAFLHRATGTLVLTDLCQHADESWPPGSRLLARMAGIFGQHRPPRDVKWLLGRHKAEVKRMVDTILSWDFDRMIVAHGALVPSGARAAFERAYAFVQGW
;
A
#
# COMPACT_ATOMS: atom_id res chain seq x y z
N MET A 1 19.49 -21.38 -0.67
CA MET A 1 19.31 -21.69 0.76
C MET A 1 19.01 -20.39 1.48
N LEU A 2 17.79 -20.26 2.00
CA LEU A 2 17.38 -19.12 2.83
C LEU A 2 17.94 -19.36 4.24
N GLY A 3 19.02 -18.65 4.59
CA GLY A 3 19.45 -18.58 5.99
C GLY A 3 18.48 -17.66 6.74
N SER A 4 17.77 -18.22 7.73
CA SER A 4 16.84 -17.48 8.58
C SER A 4 17.62 -16.67 9.62
N VAL A 5 17.88 -15.39 9.32
CA VAL A 5 17.87 -14.41 10.40
C VAL A 5 16.42 -14.35 10.89
N PRO A 6 16.12 -14.46 12.19
CA PRO A 6 14.77 -14.24 12.67
C PRO A 6 14.35 -12.83 12.23
N ASP A 7 13.30 -12.76 11.44
CA ASP A 7 12.73 -11.49 11.01
C ASP A 7 12.22 -10.77 12.27
N PRO A 8 12.67 -9.55 12.59
CA PRO A 8 12.18 -8.87 13.79
C PRO A 8 10.65 -8.76 13.74
N SER A 9 9.99 -9.00 14.88
CA SER A 9 8.54 -8.86 14.98
C SER A 9 8.13 -7.47 14.45
N PRO A 10 7.07 -7.37 13.63
CA PRO A 10 6.63 -6.09 13.12
C PRO A 10 6.23 -5.16 14.27
N VAL A 11 6.79 -3.96 14.29
CA VAL A 11 6.45 -2.94 15.29
C VAL A 11 5.46 -1.98 14.65
N LEU A 12 4.34 -1.75 15.34
CA LEU A 12 3.31 -0.82 14.92
C LEU A 12 3.65 0.60 15.41
N GLU A 13 3.92 1.51 14.48
CA GLU A 13 4.35 2.88 14.75
C GLU A 13 3.26 3.88 14.32
N PRO A 14 2.93 4.88 15.15
CA PRO A 14 1.98 5.92 14.77
C PRO A 14 2.55 6.78 13.64
N PHE A 15 1.79 6.96 12.57
CA PHE A 15 2.06 7.93 11.50
C PHE A 15 1.24 9.20 11.68
N VAL A 16 -0.03 9.06 12.05
CA VAL A 16 -0.86 10.14 12.60
C VAL A 16 -1.42 9.62 13.91
N ALA A 17 -1.15 10.35 15.01
CA ALA A 17 -1.56 9.95 16.35
C ALA A 17 -3.05 9.60 16.38
N ASP A 18 -3.38 8.47 17.00
CA ASP A 18 -4.73 7.94 17.21
C ASP A 18 -5.56 7.61 15.96
N GLU A 19 -5.05 7.84 14.76
CA GLU A 19 -5.77 7.69 13.49
C GLU A 19 -5.12 6.66 12.53
N LEU A 20 -3.79 6.70 12.39
CA LEU A 20 -3.03 5.92 11.41
C LEU A 20 -1.74 5.37 11.99
N TRP A 21 -1.49 4.09 11.75
CA TRP A 21 -0.25 3.42 12.10
C TRP A 21 0.33 2.67 10.92
N THR A 22 1.63 2.39 10.98
CA THR A 22 2.28 1.53 10.01
C THR A 22 3.18 0.52 10.69
N ALA A 23 3.31 -0.67 10.11
CA ALA A 23 4.29 -1.67 10.54
C ALA A 23 5.14 -2.07 9.34
N ARG A 24 6.46 -1.84 9.41
CA ARG A 24 7.40 -2.19 8.35
C ARG A 24 8.10 -3.51 8.68
N VAL A 25 8.21 -4.38 7.68
CA VAL A 25 9.00 -5.61 7.77
C VAL A 25 10.02 -5.70 6.64
N PRO A 26 11.16 -6.37 6.85
CA PRO A 26 12.06 -6.76 5.78
C PRO A 26 11.35 -7.56 4.68
N LEU A 27 11.69 -7.25 3.43
CA LEU A 27 11.26 -7.98 2.25
C LEU A 27 12.33 -7.79 1.18
N ARG A 28 12.67 -8.87 0.50
CA ARG A 28 13.57 -8.86 -0.64
C ARG A 28 12.81 -9.30 -1.88
N PHE A 29 12.80 -8.47 -2.91
CA PHE A 29 12.13 -8.74 -4.18
C PHE A 29 13.11 -8.47 -5.33
N PHE A 30 13.31 -9.46 -6.20
CA PHE A 30 14.33 -9.43 -7.27
C PHE A 30 15.71 -8.92 -6.82
N GLY A 31 16.18 -9.37 -5.64
CA GLY A 31 17.47 -8.98 -5.09
C GLY A 31 17.52 -7.61 -4.40
N ILE A 32 16.46 -6.80 -4.53
CA ILE A 32 16.31 -5.51 -3.86
C ILE A 32 15.72 -5.71 -2.46
N GLN A 33 16.42 -5.26 -1.42
CA GLN A 33 15.89 -5.22 -0.06
C GLN A 33 15.13 -3.90 0.13
N MET A 34 13.85 -3.93 -0.22
CA MET A 34 12.94 -2.77 -0.17
C MET A 34 12.12 -2.70 1.13
N GLY A 35 11.94 -3.85 1.80
CA GLY A 35 10.95 -3.95 2.88
C GLY A 35 9.52 -3.95 2.33
N THR A 36 8.54 -4.15 3.19
CA THR A 36 7.13 -3.87 2.89
C THR A 36 6.45 -3.31 4.13
N ARG A 37 5.26 -2.76 4.00
CA ARG A 37 4.56 -2.05 5.06
C ARG A 37 3.09 -2.40 5.08
N MET A 38 2.60 -2.68 6.28
CA MET A 38 1.16 -2.67 6.60
C MET A 38 0.78 -1.26 7.04
N THR A 39 -0.39 -0.81 6.62
CA THR A 39 -1.04 0.42 7.12
C THR A 39 -2.30 0.02 7.88
N VAL A 40 -2.51 0.65 9.03
CA VAL A 40 -3.69 0.47 9.87
C VAL A 40 -4.38 1.83 10.00
N VAL A 41 -5.67 1.88 9.71
CA VAL A 41 -6.50 3.08 9.88
C VAL A 41 -7.58 2.79 10.91
N ARG A 42 -7.75 3.67 11.89
CA ARG A 42 -8.91 3.63 12.78
C ARG A 42 -10.12 4.21 12.06
N LEU A 43 -11.20 3.44 12.00
CA LEU A 43 -12.49 3.88 11.50
C LEU A 43 -13.29 4.62 12.59
N ARG A 44 -14.32 5.37 12.20
CA ARG A 44 -15.18 6.16 13.10
C ARG A 44 -15.88 5.33 14.19
N ASP A 45 -16.12 4.04 13.94
CA ASP A 45 -16.69 3.11 14.91
C ASP A 45 -15.64 2.54 15.89
N GLY A 46 -14.38 2.96 15.76
CA GLY A 46 -13.23 2.48 16.54
C GLY A 46 -12.60 1.20 15.99
N GLY A 47 -13.17 0.59 14.95
CA GLY A 47 -12.62 -0.58 14.28
C GLY A 47 -11.39 -0.26 13.42
N LEU A 48 -10.63 -1.29 13.03
CA LEU A 48 -9.40 -1.12 12.27
C LEU A 48 -9.55 -1.60 10.82
N TRP A 49 -9.20 -0.73 9.89
CA TRP A 49 -9.02 -1.06 8.47
C TRP A 49 -7.55 -1.41 8.24
N ILE A 50 -7.29 -2.65 7.80
CA ILE A 50 -5.95 -3.22 7.66
C ILE A 50 -5.58 -3.30 6.19
N HIS A 51 -4.51 -2.64 5.77
CA HIS A 51 -4.06 -2.61 4.39
C HIS A 51 -2.67 -3.22 4.20
N SER A 52 -2.54 -4.13 3.23
CA SER A 52 -1.31 -4.86 2.92
C SER A 52 -0.72 -5.51 4.19
N PRO A 53 -1.42 -6.45 4.84
CA PRO A 53 -1.01 -6.98 6.13
C PRO A 53 0.39 -7.58 6.09
N VAL A 54 1.07 -7.49 7.23
CA VAL A 54 2.31 -8.22 7.53
C VAL A 54 1.99 -9.42 8.42
N ARG A 55 2.98 -10.27 8.71
CA ARG A 55 2.79 -11.46 9.55
C ARG A 55 2.15 -11.09 10.90
N PRO A 56 1.02 -11.70 11.29
CA PRO A 56 0.36 -11.43 12.58
C PRO A 56 1.12 -12.13 13.73
N THR A 57 2.27 -11.59 14.13
CA THR A 57 2.99 -12.10 15.32
C THR A 57 2.17 -11.82 16.58
N PRO A 58 2.38 -12.56 17.70
CA PRO A 58 1.70 -12.27 18.96
C PRO A 58 1.83 -10.81 19.39
N GLU A 59 3.01 -10.22 19.27
CA GLU A 59 3.25 -8.83 19.68
C GLU A 59 2.49 -7.83 18.82
N LEU A 60 2.41 -8.08 17.50
CA LEU A 60 1.62 -7.25 16.59
C LEU A 60 0.13 -7.38 16.89
N CYS A 61 -0.35 -8.61 17.13
CA CYS A 61 -1.75 -8.85 17.46
C CYS A 61 -2.14 -8.16 18.76
N ASP A 62 -1.33 -8.28 19.81
CA ASP A 62 -1.56 -7.60 21.09
C ASP A 62 -1.57 -6.07 20.92
N ALA A 63 -0.73 -5.53 20.03
CA ALA A 63 -0.74 -4.10 19.71
C ALA A 63 -2.02 -3.69 18.98
N LEU A 64 -2.47 -4.46 18.00
CA LEU A 64 -3.72 -4.22 17.28
C LEU A 64 -4.92 -4.31 18.22
N ASP A 65 -5.00 -5.36 19.04
CA ASP A 65 -6.11 -5.61 19.98
C ASP A 65 -6.25 -4.48 21.02
N ARG A 66 -5.15 -3.81 21.39
CA ARG A 66 -5.18 -2.58 22.21
C ARG A 66 -5.65 -1.34 21.46
N LEU A 67 -5.42 -1.26 20.15
CA LEU A 67 -5.88 -0.14 19.34
C LEU A 67 -7.36 -0.24 19.01
N GLY A 68 -7.84 -1.42 18.62
CA GLY A 68 -9.21 -1.66 18.20
C GLY A 68 -9.37 -3.01 17.51
N GLU A 69 -10.60 -3.40 17.22
CA GLU A 69 -10.89 -4.66 16.55
C GLU A 69 -10.68 -4.53 15.03
N PRO A 70 -9.87 -5.40 14.38
CA PRO A 70 -9.84 -5.46 12.93
C PRO A 70 -11.24 -5.66 12.34
N ARG A 71 -11.63 -4.81 11.40
CA ARG A 71 -12.93 -4.86 10.71
C ARG A 71 -12.81 -5.42 9.30
N VAL A 72 -11.69 -5.17 8.65
CA VAL A 72 -11.49 -5.54 7.26
C VAL A 72 -10.01 -5.62 6.92
N VAL A 73 -9.69 -6.53 6.00
CA VAL A 73 -8.38 -6.63 5.36
C VAL A 73 -8.49 -6.23 3.89
N VAL A 74 -7.58 -5.34 3.46
CA VAL A 74 -7.45 -4.85 2.09
C VAL A 74 -6.12 -5.32 1.51
N ALA A 75 -6.21 -6.06 0.41
CA ALA A 75 -5.10 -6.50 -0.40
C ALA A 75 -5.09 -5.67 -1.70
N PRO A 76 -4.30 -4.59 -1.77
CA PRO A 76 -4.51 -3.50 -2.73
C PRO A 76 -4.05 -3.83 -4.15
N ASN A 77 -3.22 -4.86 -4.31
CA ASN A 77 -2.67 -5.26 -5.60
C ASN A 77 -2.22 -6.74 -5.63
N PHE A 78 -1.73 -7.18 -6.79
CA PHE A 78 -1.28 -8.55 -7.03
C PHE A 78 -0.05 -9.00 -6.22
N LEU A 79 0.68 -8.11 -5.53
CA LEU A 79 1.90 -8.41 -4.76
C LEU A 79 1.71 -8.23 -3.25
N HIS A 80 0.83 -7.33 -2.83
CA HIS A 80 0.60 -6.91 -1.44
C HIS A 80 -0.48 -7.74 -0.72
N HIS A 81 -0.44 -9.06 -0.91
CA HIS A 81 -1.39 -10.01 -0.33
C HIS A 81 -0.72 -11.11 0.51
N LEU A 82 0.60 -11.04 0.69
CA LEU A 82 1.44 -12.16 1.14
C LEU A 82 0.96 -12.77 2.46
N TYR A 83 0.56 -11.93 3.41
CA TYR A 83 0.15 -12.36 4.74
C TYR A 83 -1.36 -12.31 4.96
N VAL A 84 -2.18 -12.10 3.92
CA VAL A 84 -3.64 -12.02 4.07
C VAL A 84 -4.21 -13.29 4.68
N GLY A 85 -3.74 -14.47 4.23
CA GLY A 85 -4.20 -15.76 4.76
C GLY A 85 -3.87 -15.93 6.25
N ASP A 86 -2.61 -15.70 6.63
CA ASP A 86 -2.18 -15.75 8.03
C ASP A 86 -2.98 -14.76 8.89
N PHE A 87 -3.21 -13.54 8.37
CA PHE A 87 -3.93 -12.49 9.08
C PHE A 87 -5.38 -12.86 9.31
N VAL A 88 -6.09 -13.38 8.31
CA VAL A 88 -7.50 -13.76 8.48
C VAL A 88 -7.72 -15.06 9.24
N ALA A 89 -6.72 -15.93 9.29
CA ALA A 89 -6.72 -17.07 10.21
C ALA A 89 -6.69 -16.61 11.68
N ARG A 90 -6.04 -15.48 11.98
CA ARG A 90 -6.02 -14.87 13.33
C ARG A 90 -7.21 -13.95 13.59
N TYR A 91 -7.69 -13.23 12.57
CA TYR A 91 -8.79 -12.28 12.62
C TYR A 91 -9.79 -12.60 11.50
N PRO A 92 -10.86 -13.37 11.77
CA PRO A 92 -11.80 -13.81 10.75
C PRO A 92 -12.71 -12.65 10.29
N VAL A 93 -12.17 -11.80 9.43
CA VAL A 93 -12.80 -10.57 8.93
C VAL A 93 -12.91 -10.59 7.40
N PRO A 94 -13.83 -9.81 6.82
CA PRO A 94 -13.94 -9.65 5.37
C PRO A 94 -12.61 -9.25 4.72
N VAL A 95 -12.32 -9.85 3.54
CA VAL A 95 -11.16 -9.52 2.71
C VAL A 95 -11.63 -8.87 1.42
N TYR A 96 -11.03 -7.73 1.09
CA TYR A 96 -11.21 -7.08 -0.21
C TYR A 96 -9.91 -7.11 -0.98
N GLY A 97 -9.95 -7.68 -2.18
CA GLY A 97 -8.79 -7.85 -3.04
C GLY A 97 -8.87 -6.99 -4.28
N SER A 98 -7.72 -6.61 -4.83
CA SER A 98 -7.62 -6.08 -6.18
C SER A 98 -8.22 -7.06 -7.21
N ARG A 99 -8.56 -6.56 -8.39
CA ARG A 99 -9.28 -7.32 -9.42
C ARG A 99 -8.63 -8.64 -9.82
N ARG A 100 -7.30 -8.73 -9.79
CA ARG A 100 -6.57 -9.93 -10.19
C ARG A 100 -6.35 -10.93 -9.06
N LEU A 101 -6.57 -10.52 -7.80
CA LEU A 101 -6.27 -11.33 -6.63
C LEU A 101 -7.11 -12.61 -6.51
N PRO A 102 -8.44 -12.62 -6.74
CA PRO A 102 -9.23 -13.84 -6.64
C PRO A 102 -8.72 -14.98 -7.55
N ARG A 103 -8.19 -14.64 -8.73
CA ARG A 103 -7.58 -15.63 -9.63
C ARG A 103 -6.23 -16.16 -9.13
N LYS A 104 -5.46 -15.33 -8.42
CA LYS A 104 -4.14 -15.68 -7.89
C LYS A 104 -4.22 -16.47 -6.58
N ARG A 105 -5.19 -16.10 -5.75
CA ARG A 105 -5.42 -16.64 -4.40
C ARG A 105 -6.79 -17.30 -4.32
N PRO A 106 -7.04 -18.36 -5.11
CA PRO A 106 -8.31 -19.10 -5.03
C PRO A 106 -8.49 -19.81 -3.66
N ASP A 107 -7.43 -19.88 -2.85
CA ASP A 107 -7.43 -20.36 -1.47
C ASP A 107 -8.03 -19.36 -0.47
N LEU A 108 -8.24 -18.10 -0.87
CA LEU A 108 -8.84 -17.06 -0.02
C LEU A 108 -10.28 -16.77 -0.44
N GLU A 109 -11.14 -16.57 0.55
CA GLU A 109 -12.48 -16.03 0.34
C GLU A 109 -12.42 -14.50 0.33
N PHE A 110 -12.87 -13.89 -0.76
CA PHE A 110 -12.96 -12.44 -0.91
C PHE A 110 -14.40 -12.00 -0.75
N ALA A 111 -14.64 -11.07 0.19
CA ALA A 111 -15.93 -10.43 0.38
C ALA A 111 -16.28 -9.47 -0.77
N GLY A 112 -15.26 -8.95 -1.46
CA GLY A 112 -15.42 -8.07 -2.61
C GLY A 112 -14.15 -7.86 -3.40
N VAL A 113 -14.33 -7.35 -4.62
CA VAL A 113 -13.25 -6.91 -5.49
C VAL A 113 -13.22 -5.39 -5.50
N LEU A 114 -12.09 -4.82 -5.12
CA LEU A 114 -11.90 -3.38 -5.05
C LEU A 114 -12.05 -2.73 -6.43
N GLY A 115 -12.77 -1.59 -6.47
CA GLY A 115 -12.99 -0.76 -7.65
C GLY A 115 -12.75 0.72 -7.37
N ASP A 116 -13.38 1.61 -8.13
CA ASP A 116 -13.28 3.06 -7.89
C ASP A 116 -14.18 3.54 -6.73
N GLU A 117 -15.25 2.80 -6.42
CA GLU A 117 -16.20 3.19 -5.37
C GLU A 117 -15.82 2.57 -4.01
N PRO A 118 -15.78 3.37 -2.93
CA PRO A 118 -15.58 2.85 -1.57
C PRO A 118 -16.63 1.84 -1.14
N GLU A 119 -16.18 0.77 -0.50
CA GLU A 119 -17.08 -0.23 0.07
C GLU A 119 -17.80 0.31 1.31
N ALA A 120 -18.99 -0.22 1.59
CA ALA A 120 -19.83 0.22 2.71
C ALA A 120 -19.09 0.22 4.06
N ALA A 121 -18.12 -0.66 4.25
CA ALA A 121 -17.33 -0.76 5.47
C ALA A 121 -16.44 0.46 5.76
N TRP A 122 -16.07 1.26 4.75
CA TRP A 122 -15.25 2.47 4.94
C TRP A 122 -15.72 3.69 4.12
N ALA A 123 -16.87 3.58 3.45
CA ALA A 123 -17.45 4.66 2.67
C ALA A 123 -17.58 5.96 3.49
N GLY A 124 -17.22 7.08 2.85
CA GLY A 124 -17.22 8.41 3.48
C GLY A 124 -16.08 8.66 4.47
N GLN A 125 -15.17 7.70 4.67
CA GLN A 125 -13.96 7.82 5.50
C GLN A 125 -12.69 7.63 4.69
N ILE A 126 -12.69 6.63 3.80
CA ILE A 126 -11.58 6.31 2.91
C ILE A 126 -12.08 6.36 1.46
N ASP A 127 -11.52 7.25 0.64
CA ASP A 127 -11.76 7.24 -0.81
C ASP A 127 -10.82 6.27 -1.50
N GLN A 128 -11.16 5.85 -2.71
CA GLN A 128 -10.31 4.97 -3.49
C GLN A 128 -10.33 5.33 -4.98
N ALA A 129 -9.25 4.97 -5.68
CA ALA A 129 -9.15 5.07 -7.12
C ALA A 129 -8.43 3.82 -7.63
N ALA A 130 -9.11 3.04 -8.47
CA ALA A 130 -8.58 1.78 -8.95
C ALA A 130 -7.90 1.95 -10.30
N LEU A 131 -6.74 1.33 -10.43
CA LEU A 131 -6.07 1.12 -11.69
C LEU A 131 -6.05 -0.37 -12.03
N GLY A 132 -6.45 -0.68 -13.26
CA GLY A 132 -6.34 -2.01 -13.84
C GLY A 132 -7.68 -2.72 -14.03
N GLY A 133 -7.81 -3.41 -15.16
CA GLY A 133 -8.98 -4.21 -15.52
C GLY A 133 -8.66 -5.57 -16.16
N ASP A 134 -7.59 -5.60 -16.95
CA ASP A 134 -7.27 -6.66 -17.90
C ASP A 134 -5.76 -6.76 -18.21
N GLY A 135 -4.93 -5.90 -17.61
CA GLY A 135 -3.49 -5.79 -17.86
C GLY A 135 -2.56 -6.54 -16.88
N MET A 136 -1.25 -6.27 -17.02
CA MET A 136 -0.18 -6.89 -16.21
C MET A 136 -0.01 -6.29 -14.81
N PHE A 137 -0.60 -5.13 -14.54
CA PHE A 137 -0.51 -4.39 -13.28
C PHE A 137 -1.91 -3.92 -12.85
N ASP A 138 -2.22 -4.08 -11.57
CA ASP A 138 -3.44 -3.60 -10.94
C ASP A 138 -3.10 -3.08 -9.55
N GLU A 139 -3.65 -1.95 -9.15
CA GLU A 139 -3.49 -1.39 -7.81
C GLU A 139 -4.65 -0.45 -7.49
N VAL A 140 -5.07 -0.42 -6.24
CA VAL A 140 -6.04 0.55 -5.74
C VAL A 140 -5.34 1.53 -4.80
N ALA A 141 -5.40 2.81 -5.12
CA ALA A 141 -4.94 3.90 -4.27
C ALA A 141 -6.05 4.28 -3.27
N PHE A 142 -5.69 4.66 -2.06
CA PHE A 142 -6.65 5.04 -1.01
C PHE A 142 -6.33 6.42 -0.42
N LEU A 143 -7.35 7.16 -0.03
CA LEU A 143 -7.21 8.41 0.73
C LEU A 143 -7.95 8.29 2.06
N HIS A 144 -7.24 8.36 3.18
CA HIS A 144 -7.89 8.62 4.46
C HIS A 144 -8.26 10.11 4.57
N ARG A 145 -9.56 10.41 4.49
CA ARG A 145 -10.08 11.79 4.39
C ARG A 145 -9.74 12.63 5.61
N ALA A 146 -9.93 12.09 6.81
CA ALA A 146 -9.82 12.86 8.05
C ALA A 146 -8.40 13.43 8.26
N THR A 147 -7.38 12.74 7.75
CA THR A 147 -5.98 13.12 7.92
C THR A 147 -5.30 13.59 6.64
N GLY A 148 -6.01 13.61 5.50
CA GLY A 148 -5.44 13.93 4.19
C GLY A 148 -4.23 13.03 3.87
N THR A 149 -4.36 11.71 4.09
CA THR A 149 -3.27 10.74 3.89
C THR A 149 -3.56 9.84 2.70
N LEU A 150 -2.76 10.01 1.64
CA LEU A 150 -2.73 9.11 0.49
C LEU A 150 -1.98 7.82 0.85
N VAL A 151 -2.52 6.66 0.52
CA VAL A 151 -1.91 5.35 0.76
C VAL A 151 -1.71 4.66 -0.58
N LEU A 152 -0.45 4.37 -0.91
CA LEU A 152 -0.02 3.70 -2.14
C LEU A 152 0.88 2.50 -1.82
N THR A 153 1.02 1.61 -2.79
CA THR A 153 1.95 0.49 -2.77
C THR A 153 2.99 0.62 -3.88
N ASP A 154 2.81 -0.04 -5.03
CA ASP A 154 3.79 -0.09 -6.12
C ASP A 154 3.68 1.11 -7.08
N LEU A 155 2.56 1.81 -7.05
CA LEU A 155 2.35 3.08 -7.76
C LEU A 155 3.32 4.19 -7.31
N CYS A 156 3.88 4.10 -6.10
CA CYS A 156 4.90 5.04 -5.64
C CYS A 156 5.86 4.37 -4.65
N GLN A 157 7.15 4.39 -4.93
CA GLN A 157 8.18 3.85 -4.06
C GLN A 157 9.28 4.90 -3.82
N HIS A 158 10.03 4.75 -2.72
CA HIS A 158 11.14 5.64 -2.40
C HIS A 158 12.29 4.88 -1.74
N ALA A 159 13.46 4.87 -2.36
CA ALA A 159 14.69 4.36 -1.76
C ALA A 159 15.59 5.51 -1.30
N ASP A 160 16.37 5.29 -0.24
CA ASP A 160 17.33 6.27 0.29
C ASP A 160 18.59 5.57 0.82
N GLU A 161 19.43 6.33 1.53
CA GLU A 161 20.68 5.85 2.09
C GLU A 161 20.51 4.75 3.15
N SER A 162 19.31 4.56 3.71
CA SER A 162 19.03 3.46 4.65
C SER A 162 19.02 2.08 3.98
N TRP A 163 18.93 2.02 2.65
CA TRP A 163 18.91 0.76 1.93
C TRP A 163 20.32 0.15 1.81
N PRO A 164 20.46 -1.19 1.73
CA PRO A 164 21.77 -1.82 1.52
C PRO A 164 22.45 -1.34 0.23
N PRO A 165 23.80 -1.24 0.16
CA PRO A 165 24.53 -0.70 -0.99
C PRO A 165 24.09 -1.28 -2.36
N GLY A 166 23.96 -2.59 -2.46
CA GLY A 166 23.50 -3.25 -3.69
C GLY A 166 22.07 -2.87 -4.08
N SER A 167 21.18 -2.75 -3.09
CA SER A 167 19.80 -2.29 -3.33
C SER A 167 19.73 -0.81 -3.69
N ARG A 168 20.65 0.03 -3.20
CA ARG A 168 20.77 1.44 -3.61
C ARG A 168 21.14 1.58 -5.08
N LEU A 169 22.04 0.74 -5.60
CA LEU A 169 22.38 0.71 -7.02
C LEU A 169 21.16 0.33 -7.88
N LEU A 170 20.49 -0.77 -7.50
CA LEU A 170 19.27 -1.23 -8.19
C LEU A 170 18.16 -0.17 -8.13
N ALA A 171 17.98 0.50 -6.99
CA ALA A 171 17.00 1.58 -6.83
C ALA A 171 17.31 2.80 -7.71
N ARG A 172 18.59 3.18 -7.88
CA ARG A 172 19.00 4.22 -8.85
C ARG A 172 18.67 3.81 -10.29
N MET A 173 18.86 2.53 -10.63
CA MET A 173 18.47 1.99 -11.94
C MET A 173 16.95 1.86 -12.12
N ALA A 174 16.18 1.61 -11.06
CA ALA A 174 14.74 1.65 -11.08
C ALA A 174 14.19 3.09 -11.07
N GLY A 175 15.04 4.06 -10.72
CA GLY A 175 14.72 5.48 -10.60
C GLY A 175 14.26 5.90 -9.20
N ILE A 176 13.89 5.00 -8.29
CA ILE A 176 13.24 5.39 -7.03
C ILE A 176 14.19 5.93 -5.94
N PHE A 177 15.48 6.08 -6.24
CA PHE A 177 16.44 6.60 -5.26
C PHE A 177 16.33 8.12 -5.06
N GLY A 178 16.05 8.54 -3.83
CA GLY A 178 15.92 9.94 -3.40
C GLY A 178 14.67 10.65 -3.90
N GLN A 179 13.73 9.94 -4.52
CA GLN A 179 12.52 10.51 -5.10
C GLN A 179 11.36 9.51 -5.02
N HIS A 180 10.21 9.98 -4.54
CA HIS A 180 8.95 9.25 -4.60
C HIS A 180 8.45 9.20 -6.04
N ARG A 181 8.37 7.99 -6.61
CA ARG A 181 7.80 7.76 -7.96
C ARG A 181 7.52 6.29 -8.23
N PRO A 182 6.71 5.96 -9.25
CA PRO A 182 6.67 4.60 -9.76
C PRO A 182 8.07 4.19 -10.26
N PRO A 183 8.54 2.97 -9.95
CA PRO A 183 9.69 2.37 -10.61
C PRO A 183 9.58 2.40 -12.14
N ARG A 184 10.70 2.41 -12.86
CA ARG A 184 10.72 2.50 -14.34
C ARG A 184 9.94 1.37 -15.03
N ASP A 185 10.01 0.15 -14.50
CA ASP A 185 9.27 -1.01 -14.97
C ASP A 185 7.76 -0.87 -14.73
N VAL A 186 7.35 -0.42 -13.53
CA VAL A 186 5.96 -0.08 -13.25
C VAL A 186 5.49 1.03 -14.21
N LYS A 187 6.24 2.13 -14.33
CA LYS A 187 5.93 3.23 -15.25
C LYS A 187 5.76 2.77 -16.70
N TRP A 188 6.56 1.82 -17.16
CA TRP A 188 6.41 1.26 -18.50
C TRP A 188 5.11 0.46 -18.65
N LEU A 189 4.72 -0.32 -17.64
CA LEU A 189 3.42 -1.01 -17.60
C LEU A 189 2.26 -0.01 -17.61
N LEU A 190 2.36 1.07 -16.81
CA LEU A 190 1.39 2.16 -16.79
C LEU A 190 1.21 2.80 -18.18
N GLY A 191 2.29 2.91 -18.96
CA GLY A 191 2.27 3.47 -20.31
C GLY A 191 1.44 2.68 -21.33
N ARG A 192 1.02 1.45 -20.99
CA ARG A 192 0.08 0.64 -21.80
C ARG A 192 -1.39 0.94 -21.51
N HIS A 193 -1.67 1.63 -20.40
CA HIS A 193 -3.02 1.93 -19.90
C HIS A 193 -3.19 3.44 -19.67
N LYS A 194 -2.69 4.26 -20.61
CA LYS A 194 -2.57 5.72 -20.46
C LYS A 194 -3.86 6.41 -19.98
N ALA A 195 -4.99 6.08 -20.60
CA ALA A 195 -6.28 6.68 -20.27
C ALA A 195 -6.74 6.36 -18.84
N GLU A 196 -6.60 5.08 -18.42
CA GLU A 196 -6.94 4.66 -17.06
C GLU A 196 -6.02 5.31 -16.02
N VAL A 197 -4.72 5.36 -16.31
CA VAL A 197 -3.74 6.02 -15.42
C VAL A 197 -4.02 7.51 -15.33
N LYS A 198 -4.33 8.17 -16.44
CA LYS A 198 -4.71 9.58 -16.43
C LYS A 198 -5.96 9.81 -15.57
N ARG A 199 -7.00 9.00 -15.74
CA ARG A 199 -8.22 9.06 -14.91
C ARG A 199 -7.91 8.88 -13.41
N MET A 200 -7.12 7.88 -13.05
CA MET A 200 -6.74 7.65 -11.65
C MET A 200 -5.92 8.83 -11.09
N VAL A 201 -4.95 9.34 -11.85
CA VAL A 201 -4.13 10.48 -11.43
C VAL A 201 -4.97 11.74 -11.27
N ASP A 202 -5.87 12.03 -12.21
CA ASP A 202 -6.79 13.18 -12.12
C ASP A 202 -7.71 13.05 -10.90
N THR A 203 -8.18 11.83 -10.61
CA THR A 203 -8.98 11.53 -9.41
C THR A 203 -8.17 11.78 -8.13
N ILE A 204 -6.96 11.23 -8.03
CA ILE A 204 -6.09 11.42 -6.86
C ILE A 204 -5.78 12.91 -6.67
N LEU A 205 -5.48 13.65 -7.74
CA LEU A 205 -5.17 15.08 -7.67
C LEU A 205 -6.38 15.97 -7.31
N SER A 206 -7.61 15.44 -7.44
CA SER A 206 -8.84 16.09 -6.97
C SER A 206 -9.06 15.94 -5.46
N TRP A 207 -8.37 15.00 -4.82
CA TRP A 207 -8.42 14.81 -3.38
C TRP A 207 -7.59 15.85 -2.63
N ASP A 208 -8.00 16.15 -1.41
CA ASP A 208 -7.24 16.99 -0.48
C ASP A 208 -6.31 16.11 0.38
N PHE A 209 -5.02 16.16 0.11
CA PHE A 209 -4.01 15.39 0.84
C PHE A 209 -2.68 16.13 0.94
N ASP A 210 -2.02 15.99 2.08
CA ASP A 210 -0.66 16.50 2.32
C ASP A 210 0.29 15.42 2.83
N ARG A 211 -0.24 14.23 3.17
CA ARG A 211 0.53 13.08 3.64
C ARG A 211 0.47 11.94 2.64
N MET A 212 1.54 11.14 2.59
CA MET A 212 1.56 9.93 1.77
C MET A 212 2.30 8.79 2.47
N ILE A 213 1.65 7.63 2.52
CA ILE A 213 2.23 6.37 2.91
C ILE A 213 2.50 5.52 1.67
N VAL A 214 3.69 4.95 1.59
CA VAL A 214 4.10 4.00 0.55
C VAL A 214 4.52 2.68 1.19
N ALA A 215 4.31 1.57 0.49
CA ALA A 215 4.72 0.27 1.01
C ALA A 215 6.25 0.10 1.09
N HIS A 216 6.98 0.78 0.19
CA HIS A 216 8.42 0.64 0.04
C HIS A 216 9.16 1.94 0.35
N GLY A 217 9.80 1.96 1.52
CA GLY A 217 10.73 3.00 1.95
C GLY A 217 10.10 4.17 2.70
N ALA A 218 10.50 5.40 2.36
CA ALA A 218 10.23 6.58 3.18
C ALA A 218 8.80 7.10 3.03
N LEU A 219 8.18 7.45 4.16
CA LEU A 219 6.87 8.10 4.23
C LEU A 219 6.99 9.60 3.94
N VAL A 220 5.88 10.25 3.57
CA VAL A 220 5.80 11.70 3.37
C VAL A 220 4.84 12.30 4.40
N PRO A 221 5.33 12.87 5.51
CA PRO A 221 4.47 13.44 6.56
C PRO A 221 3.88 14.81 6.20
N SER A 222 4.40 15.48 5.17
CA SER A 222 3.89 16.74 4.60
C SER A 222 4.46 16.95 3.19
N GLY A 223 3.78 17.71 2.33
CA GLY A 223 4.19 18.00 0.96
C GLY A 223 3.88 16.88 -0.04
N ALA A 224 2.99 15.96 0.30
CA ALA A 224 2.68 14.79 -0.53
C ALA A 224 2.09 15.17 -1.89
N ARG A 225 1.25 16.21 -1.96
CA ARG A 225 0.65 16.66 -3.22
C ARG A 225 1.70 17.02 -4.25
N ALA A 226 2.67 17.85 -3.87
CA ALA A 226 3.77 18.25 -4.76
C ALA A 226 4.68 17.07 -5.11
N ALA A 227 4.91 16.13 -4.17
CA ALA A 227 5.65 14.90 -4.46
C ALA A 227 4.94 14.02 -5.49
N PHE A 228 3.63 13.85 -5.35
CA PHE A 228 2.80 13.07 -6.27
C PHE A 228 2.71 13.71 -7.66
N GLU A 229 2.51 15.03 -7.74
CA GLU A 229 2.54 15.77 -9.01
C GLU A 229 3.87 15.59 -9.76
N ARG A 230 5.01 15.68 -9.05
CA ARG A 230 6.34 15.41 -9.65
C ARG A 230 6.47 13.96 -10.09
N ALA A 231 6.00 13.02 -9.28
CA ALA A 231 6.05 11.59 -9.59
C ALA A 231 5.32 11.26 -10.90
N TYR A 232 4.16 11.90 -11.12
CA TYR A 232 3.26 11.64 -12.25
C TYR A 232 3.28 12.72 -13.33
N ALA A 233 4.23 13.65 -13.33
CA ALA A 233 4.35 14.70 -14.35
C ALA A 233 4.38 14.17 -15.79
N PHE A 234 4.83 12.92 -15.99
CA PHE A 234 4.83 12.26 -17.30
C PHE A 234 3.43 11.96 -17.87
N VAL A 235 2.39 11.95 -17.03
CA VAL A 235 1.00 11.71 -17.44
C VAL A 235 0.40 12.92 -18.15
N GLN A 236 0.97 14.11 -17.97
CA GLN A 236 0.51 15.33 -18.67
C GLN A 236 0.66 15.24 -20.20
N GLY A 237 1.53 14.34 -20.69
CA GLY A 237 1.71 14.07 -22.12
C GLY A 237 1.03 12.79 -22.61
N TRP A 238 0.10 12.21 -21.84
CA TRP A 238 -0.58 10.96 -22.16
C TRP A 238 -1.97 11.16 -22.75
#